data_AF-A0A315E6Y1-F1
#
_entry.id   AF-A0A315E6Y1-F1
#
_cell.length_a   1.000
_cell.length_b   1.000
_cell.length_c   1.000
_cell.angle_alpha   90.00
_cell.angle_beta   90.00
_cell.angle_gamma   90.00
#
_symmetry.space_group_name_H-M   'P 1'
#
loop_
_entity.id
_entity.type
_entity.pdbx_description
1 polymer ?
#
loop_
_entity_poly.entity_id
_entity_poly.type
_entity_poly.pdbx_seq_one_letter_code
_entity_poly.pdbx_strand_id
1 'polypeptide(L)' 'MASGQHQARPGQATAAVKRPPLNMRVDADVLEAFKATGQGWQTRVNAALREAVAHGLTKA' A
#
# COMPACT_ATOMS: atom_id res chain seq x y z
N MET A 1 -43.05 -2.82 1.13
CA MET A 1 -42.22 -3.19 -0.05
C MET A 1 -41.72 -1.85 -0.61
N ALA A 2 -40.46 -1.44 -0.63
CA ALA A 2 -39.19 -2.15 -0.62
C ALA A 2 -38.12 -1.34 0.17
N SER A 3 -37.27 -2.06 0.91
CA SER A 3 -36.15 -1.51 1.67
C SER A 3 -34.97 -1.21 0.75
N GLY A 4 -34.66 0.07 0.54
CA GLY A 4 -33.43 0.52 -0.11
C GLY A 4 -32.29 0.59 0.89
N GLN A 5 -31.80 -0.57 1.33
CA GLN A 5 -30.65 -0.68 2.22
C GLN A 5 -29.41 -0.14 1.49
N HIS A 6 -29.04 1.11 1.77
CA HIS A 6 -27.76 1.66 1.35
C HIS A 6 -26.70 0.97 2.18
N GLN A 7 -26.05 -0.04 1.61
CA GLN A 7 -24.88 -0.68 2.19
C GLN A 7 -23.80 0.38 2.34
N ALA A 8 -23.66 0.91 3.56
CA ALA A 8 -22.51 1.67 3.97
C ALA A 8 -21.28 0.78 3.76
N ARG A 9 -20.43 1.14 2.81
CA ARG A 9 -19.10 0.54 2.64
C ARG A 9 -18.28 0.86 3.89
N PRO A 10 -17.90 -0.12 4.72
CA PRO A 10 -17.02 0.15 5.83
C PRO A 10 -15.60 0.23 5.29
N GLY A 11 -14.91 1.32 5.58
CA GLY A 11 -13.46 1.38 5.47
C GLY A 11 -12.94 2.38 4.45
N GLN A 12 -12.96 3.66 4.82
CA GLN A 12 -11.74 4.43 4.61
C GLN A 12 -11.48 5.25 5.86
N ALA A 13 -10.82 4.61 6.82
CA ALA A 13 -10.19 5.32 7.92
C ALA A 13 -9.34 6.42 7.30
N THR A 14 -9.61 7.63 7.75
CA THR A 14 -8.91 8.87 7.47
C THR A 14 -7.40 8.62 7.53
N ALA A 15 -6.74 8.57 6.38
CA ALA A 15 -5.28 8.54 6.33
C ALA A 15 -4.76 9.96 6.65
N ALA A 16 -4.85 10.36 7.93
CA ALA A 16 -4.18 11.53 8.48
C ALA A 16 -2.64 11.38 8.47
N VAL A 17 -2.14 10.18 8.14
CA VAL A 17 -0.72 9.91 7.93
C VAL A 17 -0.35 10.36 6.52
N LYS A 18 0.20 11.57 6.41
CA LYS A 18 0.92 12.01 5.20
C LYS A 18 2.00 10.98 4.91
N ARG A 19 1.78 10.14 3.89
CA ARG A 19 2.83 9.27 3.36
C ARG A 19 3.74 10.18 2.51
N PRO A 20 4.98 10.44 2.93
CA PRO A 20 5.88 11.24 2.11
C PRO A 20 6.07 10.55 0.75
N PRO A 21 6.18 11.31 -0.34
CA PRO A 21 6.48 10.73 -1.64
C PRO A 21 7.83 10.02 -1.57
N LEU A 22 7.85 8.73 -1.88
CA LEU A 22 9.08 7.96 -1.98
C LEU A 22 9.67 8.17 -3.37
N ASN A 23 10.74 8.97 -3.45
CA ASN A 23 11.53 9.10 -4.67
C ASN A 23 12.75 8.18 -4.55
N MET A 24 12.68 7.01 -5.19
CA MET A 24 13.73 6.00 -5.18
C MET A 24 13.80 5.33 -6.55
N ARG A 25 15.02 4.94 -6.97
CA ARG A 25 15.21 4.06 -8.13
C ARG A 25 15.04 2.61 -7.69
N VAL A 26 14.19 1.90 -8.41
CA VAL A 26 13.98 0.46 -8.28
C VAL A 26 14.26 -0.19 -9.61
N ASP A 27 14.79 -1.40 -9.58
CA ASP A 27 15.02 -2.19 -10.78
C ASP A 27 13.71 -2.43 -11.54
N ALA A 28 13.82 -2.54 -12.86
CA ALA A 28 12.66 -2.60 -13.75
C ALA A 28 11.83 -3.87 -13.51
N ASP A 29 12.48 -5.01 -13.32
CA ASP A 29 11.87 -6.31 -13.02
C ASP A 29 11.10 -6.28 -11.69
N VAL A 30 11.66 -5.65 -10.66
CA VAL A 30 11.00 -5.46 -9.37
C VAL A 30 9.76 -4.58 -9.52
N LEU A 31 9.87 -3.48 -10.26
CA LEU A 31 8.74 -2.59 -10.52
C LEU A 31 7.62 -3.29 -11.30
N GLU A 32 7.97 -4.08 -12.31
CA GLU A 32 7.00 -4.85 -13.10
C GLU A 32 6.32 -5.93 -12.25
N ALA A 33 7.07 -6.67 -11.44
CA ALA A 33 6.53 -7.68 -10.53
C ALA A 33 5.50 -7.05 -9.57
N PHE A 34 5.81 -5.89 -8.99
CA PHE A 34 4.84 -5.19 -8.13
C PHE A 34 3.65 -4.64 -8.93
N LYS A 35 3.86 -4.02 -10.09
CA LYS A 35 2.76 -3.53 -10.94
C LYS A 35 1.82 -4.65 -11.39
N ALA A 36 2.35 -5.85 -11.66
CA ALA A 36 1.57 -7.03 -12.03
C ALA A 36 0.60 -7.47 -10.90
N THR A 37 0.86 -7.10 -9.64
CA THR A 37 -0.08 -7.35 -8.53
C THR A 37 -1.36 -6.50 -8.59
N GLY A 38 -1.45 -5.55 -9.53
CA GLY A 38 -2.64 -4.76 -9.80
C GLY A 38 -2.84 -3.56 -8.88
N GLN A 39 -4.10 -3.16 -8.70
CA GLN A 39 -4.47 -1.97 -7.92
C GLN A 39 -3.91 -2.05 -6.49
N GLY A 40 -3.24 -0.99 -6.05
CA GLY A 40 -2.64 -0.92 -4.71
C GLY A 40 -1.22 -1.48 -4.61
N TRP A 41 -0.53 -1.76 -5.72
CA TRP A 41 0.86 -2.22 -5.71
C TRP A 41 1.80 -1.32 -4.89
N GLN A 42 1.59 0.00 -4.89
CA GLN A 42 2.35 0.94 -4.04
C GLN A 42 2.14 0.68 -2.54
N THR A 43 0.91 0.35 -2.13
CA THR A 43 0.61 -0.02 -0.73
C THR A 43 1.29 -1.34 -0.37
N ARG A 44 1.35 -2.30 -1.30
CA ARG A 44 2.08 -3.57 -1.11
C ARG A 44 3.59 -3.35 -1.00
N VAL A 45 4.18 -2.53 -1.87
CA VAL A 45 5.60 -2.14 -1.78
C VAL A 45 5.88 -1.50 -0.42
N ASN A 46 5.04 -0.57 0.02
CA ASN A 46 5.20 0.04 1.34
C ASN A 46 5.05 -0.98 2.49
N ALA A 47 4.19 -1.99 2.36
CA ALA A 47 4.09 -3.07 3.36
C ALA A 47 5.36 -3.93 3.38
N ALA A 48 5.86 -4.34 2.22
CA ALA A 48 7.11 -5.09 2.10
C ALA A 48 8.32 -4.31 2.67
N LEU A 49 8.39 -3.00 2.40
CA LEU A 49 9.43 -2.14 3.00
C LEU A 49 9.30 -2.05 4.53
N ARG A 50 8.08 -2.03 5.08
CA ARG A 50 7.85 -2.03 6.53
C ARG A 50 8.27 -3.35 7.16
N GLU A 51 7.93 -4.48 6.52
CA GLU A 51 8.38 -5.80 6.97
C GLU A 51 9.90 -5.89 6.90
N ALA A 52 10.52 -5.45 5.81
CA ALA A 52 11.97 -5.40 5.67
C ALA A 52 12.65 -4.62 6.81
N VAL A 53 12.14 -3.44 7.13
CA VAL A 53 12.61 -2.63 8.28
C VAL A 53 12.43 -3.39 9.60
N ALA A 54 11.27 -4.02 9.81
CA ALA A 54 11.00 -4.83 11.01
C ALA A 54 11.93 -6.05 11.12
N HIS A 55 12.33 -6.63 9.98
CA HIS A 55 13.31 -7.71 9.89
C HIS A 55 14.76 -7.24 10.06
N GLY A 56 14.99 -5.94 10.32
CA GLY A 56 16.31 -5.41 10.63
C GLY A 56 17.16 -5.04 9.42
N LEU A 57 16.56 -4.87 8.23
CA LEU A 57 17.27 -4.39 7.04
C LEU A 57 17.73 -2.93 7.16
N THR A 58 17.27 -2.20 8.18
CA THR A 58 17.79 -0.88 8.54
C THR A 58 18.63 -1.01 9.80
N LYS A 59 19.95 -0.83 9.64
CA LYS A 59 20.87 -0.63 10.76
C LYS A 59 20.73 0.81 11.28
N ALA A 60 20.85 0.96 12.59
CA ALA A 60 20.89 2.25 13.30
C ALA A 60 21.95 3.21 12.74
#